data_AF-A0A9P6X708-F1
#
_entry.id   AF-A0A9P6X708-F1
#
_cell.length_a   1.000
_cell.length_b   1.000
_cell.length_c   1.000
_cell.angle_alpha   90.00
_cell.angle_beta   90.00
_cell.angle_gamma   90.00
#
_symmetry.space_group_name_H-M   'P 1'
#
loop_
_entity.id
_entity.type
_entity.pdbx_description
1 polymer ?
#
loop_
_entity_poly.entity_id
_entity_poly.type
_entity_poly.pdbx_seq_one_letter_code
_entity_poly.pdbx_strand_id
1 'polypeptide(L)'
;MNQLSSIDLNPKGFNTLLAIRFCTQIIRVQLEYGLAINKITLFLAKKLEDAQNLCLPRIIGGSSQSSVKVMLHLTKLPTMQVRTYTLQAQFLLRSLTLPDDALLACLLPHIHRLDSHSCWYRLSKSPLWT
;
A
#
# COMPACT_ATOMS: atom_id res chain seq x y z
N MET A 1 -9.74 -0.12 -22.76
CA MET A 1 -10.31 -0.56 -21.47
C MET A 1 -10.38 -2.10 -21.28
N ASN A 2 -9.58 -2.91 -22.00
CA ASN A 2 -9.68 -4.38 -21.97
C ASN A 2 -8.35 -5.12 -21.62
N GLN A 3 -7.37 -4.45 -21.01
CA GLN A 3 -6.11 -5.13 -20.64
C GLN A 3 -6.25 -6.04 -19.41
N LEU A 4 -7.20 -5.76 -18.51
CA LEU A 4 -7.44 -6.61 -17.34
C LEU A 4 -8.06 -7.96 -17.71
N SER A 5 -8.87 -8.02 -18.80
CA SER A 5 -9.43 -9.28 -19.29
C SER A 5 -8.40 -10.16 -20.00
N SER A 6 -7.26 -9.62 -20.43
CA SER A 6 -6.16 -10.43 -20.98
C SER A 6 -5.20 -10.96 -19.91
N ILE A 7 -5.35 -10.54 -18.65
CA ILE A 7 -4.52 -10.96 -17.50
C ILE A 7 -5.25 -12.07 -16.68
N ASP A 8 -6.27 -12.73 -17.25
CA ASP A 8 -7.09 -13.74 -16.57
C ASP A 8 -7.74 -13.28 -15.25
N LEU A 9 -7.92 -11.96 -15.08
CA LEU A 9 -8.77 -11.40 -14.02
C LEU A 9 -10.26 -11.55 -14.42
N ASN A 10 -10.66 -12.79 -14.64
CA ASN A 10 -12.02 -13.24 -14.88
C ASN A 10 -12.50 -13.96 -13.62
N PRO A 11 -13.73 -13.74 -13.12
CA PRO A 11 -14.29 -14.50 -12.00
C PRO A 11 -14.31 -16.03 -12.24
N LYS A 12 -14.11 -16.48 -13.48
CA LYS A 12 -14.00 -17.91 -13.84
C LYS A 12 -12.56 -18.48 -13.81
N GLY A 13 -11.53 -17.64 -13.68
CA GLY A 13 -10.12 -18.07 -13.77
C GLY A 13 -9.54 -18.57 -12.44
N PHE A 14 -9.59 -17.74 -11.41
CA PHE A 14 -9.13 -18.08 -10.06
C PHE A 14 -10.30 -18.09 -9.08
N ASN A 15 -10.21 -18.92 -8.02
CA ASN A 15 -11.12 -18.80 -6.88
C ASN A 15 -11.05 -17.36 -6.34
N THR A 16 -12.20 -16.73 -6.09
CA THR A 16 -12.34 -15.37 -5.57
C THR A 16 -11.40 -15.08 -4.41
N LEU A 17 -11.27 -16.01 -3.46
CA LEU A 17 -10.39 -15.85 -2.31
C LEU A 17 -8.90 -15.73 -2.72
N LEU A 18 -8.47 -16.52 -3.70
CA LEU A 18 -7.11 -16.52 -4.22
C LEU A 18 -6.82 -15.24 -5.02
N ALA A 19 -7.77 -14.80 -5.86
CA ALA A 19 -7.64 -13.56 -6.62
C ALA A 19 -7.56 -12.32 -5.70
N ILE A 20 -8.37 -12.27 -4.65
CA ILE A 20 -8.29 -11.22 -3.62
C ILE A 20 -6.90 -11.21 -2.98
N ARG A 21 -6.37 -12.38 -2.61
CA ARG A 21 -5.02 -12.50 -2.03
C ARG A 21 -3.96 -11.98 -3.01
N PHE A 22 -4.02 -12.33 -4.29
CA PHE A 22 -3.09 -11.80 -5.29
C PHE A 22 -3.16 -10.28 -5.39
N CYS A 23 -4.37 -9.69 -5.42
CA CYS A 23 -4.49 -8.24 -5.41
C CYS A 23 -3.91 -7.60 -4.16
N THR A 24 -4.12 -8.19 -2.98
CA THR A 24 -3.50 -7.68 -1.76
C THR A 24 -1.98 -7.74 -1.81
N GLN A 25 -1.41 -8.84 -2.33
CA GLN A 25 0.04 -9.01 -2.40
C GLN A 25 0.67 -8.11 -3.46
N ILE A 26 0.08 -7.99 -4.65
CA ILE A 26 0.59 -7.11 -5.73
C ILE A 26 0.55 -5.65 -5.30
N ILE A 27 -0.58 -5.19 -4.74
CA ILE A 27 -0.71 -3.81 -4.25
C ILE A 27 0.23 -3.57 -3.06
N ARG A 28 0.39 -4.56 -2.17
CA ARG A 28 1.33 -4.48 -1.05
C ARG A 28 2.77 -4.36 -1.53
N VAL A 29 3.21 -5.14 -2.52
CA VAL A 29 4.56 -5.03 -3.09
C VAL A 29 4.77 -3.66 -3.71
N GLN A 30 3.80 -3.16 -4.50
CA GLN A 30 3.90 -1.81 -5.08
C GLN A 30 3.93 -0.71 -4.02
N LEU A 31 3.20 -0.88 -2.91
CA LEU A 31 3.20 0.06 -1.80
C LEU A 31 4.47 -0.03 -0.95
N GLU A 32 4.91 -1.21 -0.54
CA GLU A 32 6.05 -1.41 0.36
C GLU A 32 7.35 -0.94 -0.27
N TYR A 33 7.62 -1.36 -1.51
CA TYR A 33 8.81 -0.92 -2.23
C TYR A 33 8.65 0.51 -2.78
N GLY A 34 7.44 0.88 -3.24
CA GLY A 34 7.17 2.24 -3.73
C GLY A 34 7.29 3.31 -2.66
N LEU A 35 6.85 3.02 -1.42
CA LEU A 35 6.98 3.92 -0.26
C LEU A 35 8.42 4.10 0.19
N ALA A 36 9.24 3.05 0.06
CA ALA A 36 10.65 3.14 0.41
C ALA A 36 11.43 4.02 -0.60
N ILE A 37 11.01 4.03 -1.87
CA ILE A 37 11.73 4.71 -2.95
C ILE A 37 11.21 6.14 -3.17
N ASN A 38 9.91 6.39 -3.02
CA ASN A 38 9.31 7.69 -3.34
C ASN A 38 8.24 8.10 -2.32
N LYS A 39 8.09 9.41 -2.11
CA LYS A 39 6.98 9.95 -1.32
C LYS A 39 5.68 9.69 -2.06
N ILE A 40 4.75 8.94 -1.46
CA ILE A 40 3.42 8.79 -2.02
C ILE A 40 2.72 10.15 -2.01
N THR A 41 2.60 10.75 -3.19
CA THR A 41 1.75 11.92 -3.41
C THR A 41 0.28 11.49 -3.37
N LEU A 42 -0.60 12.36 -2.86
CA LEU A 42 -2.05 12.15 -2.84
C LEU A 42 -2.61 11.65 -4.20
N PHE A 43 -2.07 12.17 -5.29
CA PHE A 43 -2.40 11.75 -6.66
C PHE A 43 -2.13 10.27 -6.94
N LEU A 44 -0.95 9.76 -6.52
CA LEU A 44 -0.59 8.35 -6.72
C LEU A 44 -1.44 7.44 -5.84
N ALA A 45 -1.68 7.84 -4.59
CA ALA A 45 -2.58 7.11 -3.69
C ALA A 45 -3.99 6.99 -4.29
N LYS A 46 -4.53 8.10 -4.83
CA LYS A 46 -5.83 8.12 -5.48
C LYS A 46 -5.87 7.23 -6.72
N LYS A 47 -4.86 7.27 -7.59
CA LYS A 47 -4.79 6.40 -8.76
C LYS A 47 -4.77 4.91 -8.40
N LEU A 48 -4.04 4.54 -7.35
CA LEU A 48 -4.02 3.16 -6.86
C LEU A 48 -5.36 2.76 -6.24
N GLU A 49 -6.02 3.68 -5.55
CA GLU A 49 -7.35 3.45 -4.98
C GLU A 49 -8.42 3.28 -6.07
N ASP A 50 -8.39 4.12 -7.10
CA ASP A 50 -9.26 4.01 -8.28
C ASP A 50 -9.03 2.67 -9.01
N ALA A 51 -7.77 2.26 -9.17
CA ALA A 51 -7.43 0.96 -9.75
C ALA A 51 -7.97 -0.21 -8.91
N GLN A 52 -7.83 -0.15 -7.58
CA GLN A 52 -8.39 -1.17 -6.68
C GLN A 52 -9.92 -1.22 -6.78
N ASN A 53 -10.58 -0.06 -6.79
CA ASN A 53 -12.02 0.07 -6.87
C ASN A 53 -12.59 -0.42 -8.21
N LEU A 54 -11.80 -0.38 -9.28
CA LEU A 54 -12.15 -0.96 -10.59
C LEU A 54 -11.92 -2.47 -10.66
N CYS A 55 -10.86 -2.98 -10.03
CA CYS A 55 -10.50 -4.40 -10.09
C CYS A 55 -11.33 -5.26 -9.13
N LEU A 56 -11.61 -4.78 -7.93
CA LEU A 56 -12.27 -5.55 -6.87
C LEU A 56 -13.67 -6.06 -7.29
N PRO A 57 -14.54 -5.24 -7.91
CA PRO A 57 -15.82 -5.74 -8.40
C PRO A 57 -15.69 -6.82 -9.46
N ARG A 58 -14.74 -6.67 -10.37
CA ARG A 58 -14.49 -7.63 -11.45
C ARG A 58 -14.02 -8.98 -10.93
N ILE A 59 -13.15 -8.97 -9.91
CA ILE A 59 -12.61 -10.20 -9.29
C ILE A 59 -13.69 -11.00 -8.57
N ILE A 60 -14.59 -10.31 -7.87
CA ILE A 60 -15.70 -10.95 -7.15
C ILE A 60 -16.83 -11.35 -8.11
N GLY A 61 -16.86 -10.78 -9.33
CA GLY A 61 -17.94 -10.98 -10.30
C GLY A 61 -19.16 -10.07 -10.06
N GLY A 62 -18.98 -8.97 -9.33
CA GLY A 62 -20.03 -7.97 -9.11
C GLY A 62 -20.28 -7.09 -10.33
N SER A 63 -21.50 -6.54 -10.42
CA SER A 63 -21.87 -5.56 -11.44
C SER A 63 -21.22 -4.20 -11.20
N SER A 64 -21.21 -3.32 -12.20
CA SER A 64 -20.73 -1.94 -12.09
C SER A 64 -21.49 -1.08 -11.07
N GLN A 65 -22.67 -1.52 -10.62
CA GLN A 65 -23.47 -0.85 -9.59
C GLN A 65 -23.18 -1.39 -8.17
N SER A 66 -22.33 -2.40 -8.05
CA SER A 66 -22.02 -3.02 -6.76
C SER A 66 -21.26 -2.05 -5.85
N SER A 67 -21.63 -2.02 -4.56
CA SER A 67 -20.98 -1.15 -3.59
C SER A 67 -19.55 -1.62 -3.32
N VAL A 68 -18.57 -0.86 -3.83
CA VAL A 68 -17.14 -1.10 -3.59
C VAL A 68 -16.82 -1.12 -2.10
N LYS A 69 -17.50 -0.28 -1.30
CA LYS A 69 -17.31 -0.21 0.16
C LYS A 69 -17.70 -1.52 0.85
N VAL A 70 -18.80 -2.15 0.43
CA VAL A 70 -19.23 -3.47 0.93
C VAL A 70 -18.23 -4.54 0.52
N MET A 71 -17.76 -4.50 -0.73
CA MET A 71 -16.78 -5.46 -1.25
C MET A 71 -15.43 -5.36 -0.53
N LEU A 72 -14.97 -4.14 -0.21
CA LEU A 72 -13.78 -3.93 0.62
C LEU A 72 -13.95 -4.56 2.01
N HIS A 73 -15.12 -4.40 2.60
CA HIS A 73 -15.42 -4.98 3.91
C HIS A 73 -15.45 -6.52 3.88
N LEU A 74 -16.14 -7.12 2.90
CA LEU A 74 -16.22 -8.57 2.72
C LEU A 74 -14.84 -9.19 2.51
N THR A 75 -13.96 -8.49 1.80
CA THR A 75 -12.61 -8.95 1.48
C THR A 75 -11.58 -8.60 2.56
N LYS A 76 -11.98 -7.85 3.59
CA LYS A 76 -11.08 -7.29 4.63
C LYS A 76 -9.95 -6.46 4.01
N LEU A 77 -10.21 -5.78 2.89
CA LEU A 77 -9.24 -4.91 2.24
C LEU A 77 -9.33 -3.50 2.84
N PRO A 78 -8.29 -2.99 3.52
CA PRO A 78 -8.25 -1.60 3.94
C PRO A 78 -8.08 -0.66 2.73
N THR A 79 -8.44 0.62 2.91
CA THR A 79 -8.22 1.69 1.93
C THR A 79 -6.73 1.94 1.69
N MET A 80 -6.38 2.59 0.57
CA MET A 80 -4.98 2.87 0.23
C MET A 80 -4.29 3.77 1.27
N GLN A 81 -5.03 4.69 1.86
CA GLN A 81 -4.55 5.56 2.94
C GLN A 81 -4.18 4.74 4.19
N VAL A 82 -5.07 3.87 4.66
CA VAL A 82 -4.82 3.03 5.85
C VAL A 82 -3.63 2.10 5.64
N ARG A 83 -3.49 1.53 4.43
CA ARG A 83 -2.32 0.71 4.08
C ARG A 83 -1.03 1.52 4.13
N THR A 84 -1.05 2.74 3.61
CA THR A 84 0.12 3.61 3.61
C THR A 84 0.57 3.93 5.04
N TYR A 85 -0.36 4.29 5.92
CA TYR A 85 -0.04 4.52 7.34
C TYR A 85 0.46 3.27 8.05
N THR A 86 -0.16 2.11 7.79
CA THR A 86 0.26 0.83 8.37
C THR A 86 1.70 0.51 7.96
N LEU A 87 2.03 0.70 6.69
CA LEU A 87 3.37 0.45 6.17
C LEU A 87 4.40 1.44 6.70
N GLN A 88 4.04 2.72 6.81
CA GLN A 88 4.90 3.72 7.46
C GLN A 88 5.19 3.31 8.91
N ALA A 89 4.15 2.96 9.69
CA ALA A 89 4.32 2.51 11.06
C ALA A 89 5.18 1.26 11.18
N GLN A 90 4.98 0.26 10.32
CA GLN A 90 5.79 -0.96 10.28
C GLN A 90 7.26 -0.66 9.92
N PHE A 91 7.49 0.20 8.93
CA PHE A 91 8.85 0.59 8.57
C PHE A 91 9.55 1.30 9.74
N LEU A 92 8.84 2.21 10.39
CA LEU A 92 9.37 2.95 11.54
C LEU A 92 9.66 2.01 12.71
N LEU A 93 8.75 1.10 13.05
CA LEU A 93 8.99 0.07 14.06
C LEU A 93 10.21 -0.81 13.73
N ARG A 94 10.37 -1.18 12.45
CA ARG A 94 11.59 -1.88 11.99
C ARG A 94 12.81 -1.03 12.25
N SER A 95 12.83 0.25 11.86
CA SER A 95 13.99 1.11 12.09
C SER A 95 14.42 1.23 13.56
N LEU A 96 13.51 1.04 14.51
CA LEU A 96 13.80 1.03 15.96
C LEU A 96 14.33 -0.32 16.49
N THR A 97 14.09 -1.40 15.75
CA THR A 97 14.43 -2.78 16.15
C THR A 97 15.51 -3.40 15.28
N LEU A 98 16.09 -2.61 14.36
CA LEU A 98 17.19 -3.05 13.52
C LEU A 98 18.45 -3.20 14.37
N PRO A 99 19.28 -4.24 14.10
CA PRO A 99 20.57 -4.36 14.75
C PRO A 99 21.51 -3.24 14.30
N ASP A 100 22.47 -2.89 15.15
CA ASP A 100 23.35 -1.72 14.95
C ASP A 100 24.21 -1.80 13.69
N ASP A 101 24.46 -3.02 13.18
CA ASP A 101 25.22 -3.30 11.97
C ASP A 101 24.38 -3.18 10.67
N ALA A 102 23.07 -3.05 10.79
CA ALA A 102 22.21 -2.86 9.65
C ALA A 102 22.49 -1.50 8.98
N LEU A 103 22.57 -1.48 7.65
CA LEU A 103 22.86 -0.27 6.87
C LEU A 103 21.95 0.92 7.22
N LEU A 104 20.67 0.67 7.52
CA LEU A 104 19.74 1.73 7.95
C LEU A 104 20.08 2.29 9.33
N ALA A 105 20.53 1.46 10.27
CA ALA A 105 20.97 1.90 11.61
C ALA A 105 22.23 2.78 11.51
N CYS A 106 23.20 2.39 10.67
CA CYS A 106 24.39 3.20 10.36
C CYS A 106 24.05 4.56 9.72
N LEU A 107 23.00 4.61 8.89
CA LEU A 107 22.58 5.82 8.20
C LEU A 107 21.64 6.71 9.03
N LEU A 108 20.97 6.18 10.05
CA LEU A 108 20.00 6.89 10.88
C LEU A 108 20.51 8.24 11.45
N PRO A 109 21.75 8.33 11.99
CA PRO A 109 22.31 9.58 12.50
C PRO A 109 22.44 10.68 11.43
N HIS A 110 22.68 10.28 10.18
CA HIS A 110 22.82 11.18 9.04
C HIS A 110 21.45 11.65 8.54
N ILE A 111 20.44 10.77 8.63
CA ILE A 111 19.06 11.04 8.24
C ILE A 111 18.37 11.97 9.24
N HIS A 112 18.66 11.83 10.54
CA HIS A 112 18.06 12.61 11.64
C HIS A 112 18.65 14.01 11.82
N ARG A 113 19.62 14.40 11.00
CA ARG A 113 20.24 15.73 11.07
C ARG A 113 19.20 16.81 10.73
N LEU A 114 19.02 17.80 11.61
CA LEU A 114 17.92 18.78 11.60
C LEU A 114 17.78 19.62 10.31
N ASP A 115 18.84 19.73 9.50
CA ASP A 115 18.84 20.45 8.21
C ASP A 115 18.42 19.59 7.01
N SER A 116 18.02 18.34 7.27
CA SER A 116 17.66 17.37 6.25
C SER A 116 16.23 17.60 5.75
N HIS A 117 16.06 18.03 4.49
CA HIS A 117 14.78 17.96 3.77
C HIS A 117 14.28 16.52 3.55
N SER A 118 14.90 15.51 4.16
CA SER A 118 14.53 14.11 3.97
C SER A 118 13.08 13.84 4.40
N CYS A 119 12.44 12.94 3.65
CA CYS A 119 11.13 12.41 3.97
C CYS A 119 11.10 11.77 5.36
N TRP A 120 12.22 11.20 5.80
CA TRP A 120 12.40 10.55 7.09
C TRP A 120 12.30 11.50 8.28
N TYR A 121 12.96 12.66 8.24
CA TYR A 121 12.82 13.67 9.28
C TYR A 121 11.35 14.12 9.41
N ARG A 122 10.66 14.33 8.28
CA ARG A 122 9.23 14.69 8.26
C ARG A 122 8.32 13.57 8.79
N LEU A 123 8.64 12.30 8.49
CA LEU A 123 7.92 11.14 9.02
C LEU A 123 8.11 10.98 10.54
N SER A 124 9.31 11.26 11.06
CA SER A 124 9.59 11.25 12.51
C SER A 124 8.80 12.33 13.28
N LYS A 125 8.34 13.38 12.60
CA LYS A 125 7.56 14.49 13.17
C LYS A 125 6.03 14.38 12.95
N SER A 126 5.54 13.24 12.48
CA SER A 126 4.10 13.04 12.20
C SER A 126 3.22 13.19 13.46
N PRO A 127 2.05 13.83 13.40
CA PRO A 127 1.11 13.87 14.54
C PRO A 127 0.51 12.50 14.89
N LEU A 128 0.77 11.45 14.10
CA LEU A 128 0.47 10.07 14.47
C LEU A 128 1.26 9.60 15.72
N TRP A 129 2.21 10.40 16.22
CA TRP A 129 3.09 10.13 17.35
C TRP A 129 2.68 10.79 18.69
N THR A 130 1.65 11.65 18.70
CA THR A 130 1.09 12.29 19.91
C THR A 130 -0.31 11.79 20.17
#